data_AF-A0A1Y2F3L2-F1
#
_entry.id   AF-A0A1Y2F3L2-F1
#
_cell.length_a   1.000
_cell.length_b   1.000
_cell.length_c   1.000
_cell.angle_alpha   90.00
_cell.angle_beta   90.00
_cell.angle_gamma   90.00
#
_symmetry.space_group_name_H-M   'P 1'
#
loop_
_entity.id
_entity.type
_entity.pdbx_description
1 polymer ?
#
loop_
_entity_poly.entity_id
_entity_poly.type
_entity_poly.pdbx_seq_one_letter_code
_entity_poly.pdbx_strand_id
1 'polypeptide(L)'
;MTGTIAPWTGRFYSLWDTGYAKIHIPIIASVSEHQPTAWPAFFFDLQMLIWLFPAGVYLCFRQLRDEHVFIIVYAVLASYFAGVMVRLMLTLTPCVVVAAAVATSEILDNYLDFSESDESRIRTPEEKAGAFKAFKGLSLSAPYYGIASFPAKLGVAGVFTVYLVLFVYHSTWVTSSAYSSPSVVLASRLPDGSQWIIDDYREAYYWLRKNTPRDARIMSWWDYGYQIAGMGDKVTLVDNNTWNNTHIATVGKAMSTSEETAYPILRKHDVDYVLVVFGGLLGYSGDDINKFLWMVRIAEGIWPDEVKERNFFTPRGEYKVDSEATETMKQSLMYKMSYHRFAELFPPGQAQDRVRGQVIPNESPVLDTLEEAYTTENWIVRIYKVKDLDKLGRTHQDARQFELGKKRRVKKRNQMKLRV
;
A
#
# COMPACT_ATOMS: atom_id res chain seq x y z
N MET A 1 -10.94 -9.88 -34.11
CA MET A 1 -11.98 -10.42 -33.21
C MET A 1 -13.30 -9.78 -33.58
N THR A 2 -14.34 -10.56 -33.84
CA THR A 2 -15.66 -10.13 -34.37
C THR A 2 -16.53 -9.32 -33.40
N GLY A 3 -16.03 -8.97 -32.21
CA GLY A 3 -16.72 -8.08 -31.26
C GLY A 3 -17.97 -8.67 -30.58
N THR A 4 -18.33 -9.91 -30.87
CA THR A 4 -19.52 -10.59 -30.34
C THR A 4 -19.39 -11.01 -28.87
N ILE A 5 -18.17 -11.22 -28.37
CA ILE A 5 -17.88 -11.50 -26.96
C ILE A 5 -16.86 -10.47 -26.48
N ALA A 6 -17.13 -9.86 -25.33
CA ALA A 6 -16.23 -8.88 -24.73
C ALA A 6 -14.90 -9.53 -24.34
N PRO A 7 -13.75 -8.87 -24.58
CA PRO A 7 -12.45 -9.37 -24.14
C PRO A 7 -12.32 -9.33 -22.62
N TRP A 8 -11.30 -9.99 -22.09
CA TRP A 8 -10.91 -9.92 -20.69
C TRP A 8 -10.76 -8.47 -20.22
N THR A 9 -11.29 -8.18 -19.03
CA THR A 9 -11.11 -6.85 -18.44
C THR A 9 -9.65 -6.68 -17.99
N GLY A 10 -9.17 -5.43 -17.97
CA GLY A 10 -7.77 -5.14 -17.64
C GLY A 10 -7.30 -5.68 -16.29
N ARG A 11 -8.20 -5.76 -15.29
CA ARG A 11 -7.89 -6.31 -13.95
C ARG A 11 -7.64 -7.83 -13.97
N PHE A 12 -8.38 -8.59 -14.78
CA PHE A 12 -8.13 -10.03 -14.93
C PHE A 12 -6.94 -10.30 -15.86
N TYR A 13 -6.81 -9.50 -16.93
CA TYR A 13 -5.70 -9.65 -17.87
C TYR A 13 -4.34 -9.37 -17.21
N SER A 14 -4.26 -8.46 -16.24
CA SER A 14 -3.02 -8.20 -15.50
C SER A 14 -2.53 -9.35 -14.63
N LEU A 15 -3.39 -10.32 -14.31
CA LEU A 15 -2.96 -11.54 -13.61
C LEU A 15 -2.28 -12.54 -14.54
N TRP A 16 -2.52 -12.43 -15.85
CA TRP A 16 -1.90 -13.25 -16.88
C TRP A 16 -0.64 -12.58 -17.44
N ASP A 17 -0.76 -11.29 -17.81
CA ASP A 17 0.36 -10.45 -18.25
C ASP A 17 0.68 -9.41 -17.16
N THR A 18 1.67 -9.75 -16.34
CA THR A 18 2.10 -8.93 -15.21
C THR A 18 2.74 -7.60 -15.61
N GLY A 19 3.14 -7.45 -16.88
CA GLY A 19 3.69 -6.19 -17.42
C GLY A 19 2.61 -5.22 -17.91
N TYR A 20 1.45 -5.72 -18.30
CA TYR A 20 0.40 -4.94 -18.96
C TYR A 20 -0.11 -3.76 -18.12
N ALA A 21 -0.40 -4.00 -16.84
CA ALA A 21 -0.95 -2.98 -15.94
C ALA A 21 0.02 -1.80 -15.75
N LYS A 22 1.31 -2.08 -15.59
CA LYS A 22 2.34 -1.04 -15.35
C LYS A 22 2.50 -0.10 -16.55
N ILE A 23 2.31 -0.59 -17.76
CA ILE A 23 2.52 0.16 -19.00
C ILE A 23 1.25 0.90 -19.43
N HIS A 24 0.09 0.22 -19.40
CA HIS A 24 -1.13 0.73 -20.03
C HIS A 24 -2.14 1.31 -19.04
N ILE A 25 -2.13 0.88 -17.77
CA ILE A 25 -3.13 1.29 -16.79
C ILE A 25 -2.44 1.57 -15.43
N PRO A 26 -1.75 2.72 -15.29
CA PRO A 26 -0.97 3.04 -14.10
C PRO A 26 -1.81 3.06 -12.81
N ILE A 27 -3.12 3.29 -12.90
CA ILE A 27 -4.05 3.22 -11.77
C ILE A 27 -4.02 1.82 -11.13
N ILE A 28 -4.06 0.76 -11.93
CA ILE A 28 -4.04 -0.62 -11.41
C ILE A 28 -2.69 -0.91 -10.73
N ALA A 29 -1.57 -0.46 -11.31
CA ALA A 29 -0.24 -0.67 -10.75
C ALA A 29 0.03 0.18 -9.49
N SER A 30 -0.71 1.29 -9.30
CA SER A 30 -0.53 2.20 -8.17
C SER A 30 -1.00 1.63 -6.83
N VAL A 31 -1.89 0.63 -6.85
CA VAL A 31 -2.40 -0.03 -5.66
C VAL A 31 -1.35 -1.00 -5.11
N SER A 32 -0.93 -0.79 -3.85
CA SER A 32 0.08 -1.64 -3.20
C SER A 32 -0.31 -3.11 -3.13
N GLU A 33 -1.60 -3.41 -2.99
CA GLU A 33 -2.14 -4.78 -2.94
C GLU A 33 -1.99 -5.57 -4.24
N HIS A 34 -1.75 -4.89 -5.36
CA HIS A 34 -1.57 -5.50 -6.69
C HIS A 34 -0.11 -5.89 -6.96
N GLN A 35 0.80 -5.58 -6.03
CA GLN A 35 2.20 -5.95 -6.15
C GLN A 35 2.37 -7.47 -5.95
N PRO A 36 3.46 -8.05 -6.50
CA PRO A 36 3.79 -9.45 -6.27
C PRO A 36 4.21 -9.70 -4.83
N THR A 37 3.96 -10.92 -4.36
CA THR A 37 4.23 -11.34 -2.98
C THR A 37 5.66 -11.84 -2.83
N ALA A 38 6.43 -11.26 -1.90
CA ALA A 38 7.76 -11.77 -1.57
C ALA A 38 7.68 -12.98 -0.63
N TRP A 39 8.68 -13.88 -0.69
CA TRP A 39 8.74 -15.07 0.18
C TRP A 39 8.59 -14.79 1.69
N PRO A 40 9.09 -13.66 2.26
CA PRO A 40 8.92 -13.41 3.69
C PRO A 40 7.45 -13.19 4.07
N ALA A 41 6.62 -12.65 3.17
CA ALA A 41 5.20 -12.48 3.41
C ALA A 41 4.49 -13.85 3.48
N PHE A 42 4.86 -14.80 2.62
CA PHE A 42 4.34 -16.16 2.71
C PHE A 42 4.65 -16.81 4.06
N PHE A 43 5.88 -16.65 4.56
CA PHE A 43 6.26 -17.18 5.87
C PHE A 43 5.60 -16.41 7.03
N PHE A 44 5.50 -15.09 6.91
CA PHE A 44 4.89 -14.22 7.93
C PHE A 44 3.42 -14.56 8.15
N ASP A 45 2.67 -14.83 7.08
CA ASP A 45 1.24 -15.11 7.15
C ASP A 45 0.94 -16.59 7.47
N LEU A 46 1.77 -17.54 7.01
CA LEU A 46 1.46 -18.98 7.07
C LEU A 46 2.35 -19.78 8.03
N GLN A 47 3.46 -19.22 8.52
CA GLN A 47 4.43 -19.83 9.45
C GLN A 47 4.73 -21.32 9.17
N MET A 48 4.24 -22.26 9.98
CA MET A 48 4.51 -23.70 9.76
C MET A 48 3.75 -24.30 8.57
N LEU A 49 2.63 -23.71 8.18
CA LEU A 49 1.75 -24.27 7.16
C LEU A 49 2.40 -24.24 5.77
N ILE A 50 3.35 -23.32 5.53
CA ILE A 50 4.00 -23.16 4.22
C ILE A 50 4.80 -24.39 3.80
N TRP A 51 5.44 -25.10 4.74
CA TRP A 51 6.22 -26.30 4.45
C TRP A 51 5.39 -27.59 4.58
N LEU A 52 4.31 -27.58 5.36
CA LEU A 52 3.33 -28.67 5.41
C LEU A 52 2.46 -28.73 4.15
N PHE A 53 2.22 -27.58 3.52
CA PHE A 53 1.40 -27.45 2.32
C PHE A 53 1.81 -28.42 1.18
N PRO A 54 3.06 -28.42 0.68
CA PRO A 54 3.47 -29.34 -0.37
C PRO A 54 3.41 -30.81 0.07
N ALA A 55 3.67 -31.10 1.34
CA ALA A 55 3.56 -32.47 1.89
C ALA A 55 2.11 -32.97 1.87
N GLY A 56 1.15 -32.11 2.25
CA GLY A 56 -0.28 -32.44 2.19
C GLY A 56 -0.79 -32.66 0.77
N VAL A 57 -0.36 -31.81 -0.17
CA VAL A 57 -0.68 -31.99 -1.60
C VAL A 57 -0.09 -33.30 -2.12
N TYR A 58 1.14 -33.65 -1.74
CA TYR A 58 1.76 -34.92 -2.10
C TYR A 58 0.98 -36.13 -1.55
N LEU A 59 0.48 -36.07 -0.32
CA LEU A 59 -0.36 -37.13 0.25
C LEU A 59 -1.69 -37.27 -0.51
N CYS A 60 -2.29 -36.16 -0.93
CA CYS A 60 -3.47 -36.17 -1.79
C CYS A 60 -3.20 -36.87 -3.14
N PHE A 61 -2.01 -36.69 -3.73
CA PHE A 61 -1.58 -37.41 -4.93
C PHE A 61 -1.43 -38.93 -4.72
N ARG A 62 -1.07 -39.39 -3.51
CA ARG A 62 -0.88 -40.82 -3.23
C ARG A 62 -2.18 -41.59 -3.13
N GLN A 63 -3.21 -41.01 -2.52
CA GLN A 63 -4.53 -41.67 -2.38
C GLN A 63 -5.45 -41.43 -3.60
N LEU A 64 -5.31 -40.28 -4.26
CA LEU A 64 -5.95 -39.91 -5.53
C LEU A 64 -7.46 -40.23 -5.64
N ARG A 65 -8.25 -39.76 -4.67
CA ARG A 65 -9.71 -39.80 -4.71
C ARG A 65 -10.27 -38.62 -5.52
N ASP A 66 -11.53 -38.71 -5.95
CA ASP A 66 -12.18 -37.66 -6.74
C ASP A 66 -12.16 -36.29 -6.05
N GLU A 67 -12.30 -36.26 -4.72
CA GLU A 67 -12.26 -35.01 -3.94
C GLU A 67 -10.84 -34.41 -3.88
N HIS A 68 -9.80 -35.25 -3.92
CA HIS A 68 -8.41 -34.82 -3.88
C HIS A 68 -7.99 -34.12 -5.16
N VAL A 69 -8.58 -34.48 -6.31
CA VAL A 69 -8.33 -33.79 -7.59
C VAL A 69 -8.70 -32.32 -7.50
N PHE A 70 -9.82 -31.98 -6.84
CA PHE A 70 -10.22 -30.59 -6.64
C PHE A 70 -9.20 -29.83 -5.78
N ILE A 71 -8.73 -30.41 -4.66
CA ILE A 71 -7.75 -29.80 -3.77
C ILE A 71 -6.42 -29.56 -4.50
N ILE A 72 -5.98 -30.51 -5.32
CA ILE A 72 -4.73 -30.40 -6.10
C ILE A 72 -4.82 -29.25 -7.10
N VAL A 73 -5.90 -29.19 -7.89
CA VAL A 73 -6.10 -28.12 -8.87
C VAL A 73 -6.19 -26.77 -8.19
N TYR A 74 -6.92 -26.70 -7.06
CA TYR A 74 -7.05 -25.47 -6.28
C TYR A 74 -5.71 -25.02 -5.70
N ALA A 75 -4.92 -25.94 -5.13
CA ALA A 75 -3.60 -25.68 -4.55
C ALA A 75 -2.64 -25.08 -5.59
N VAL A 76 -2.56 -25.67 -6.79
CA VAL A 76 -1.67 -25.22 -7.86
C VAL A 76 -2.12 -23.85 -8.38
N LEU A 77 -3.40 -23.69 -8.69
CA LEU A 77 -3.93 -22.46 -9.27
C LEU A 77 -3.87 -21.29 -8.27
N ALA A 78 -4.27 -21.52 -7.02
CA ALA A 78 -4.24 -20.49 -5.97
C ALA A 78 -2.81 -20.08 -5.63
N SER A 79 -1.86 -21.03 -5.64
CA SER A 79 -0.44 -20.75 -5.39
C SER A 79 0.17 -19.87 -6.48
N TYR A 80 -0.19 -20.09 -7.75
CA TYR A 80 0.20 -19.21 -8.86
C TYR A 80 -0.34 -17.79 -8.65
N PHE A 81 -1.65 -17.65 -8.40
CA PHE A 81 -2.28 -16.35 -8.24
C PHE A 81 -1.82 -15.57 -7.00
N ALA A 82 -1.58 -16.25 -5.87
CA ALA A 82 -1.01 -15.63 -4.66
C ALA A 82 0.44 -15.18 -4.87
N GLY A 83 1.19 -15.84 -5.76
CA GLY A 83 2.53 -15.39 -6.17
C GLY A 83 2.49 -14.12 -7.01
N VAL A 84 1.48 -13.97 -7.88
CA VAL A 84 1.32 -12.81 -8.76
C VAL A 84 0.82 -11.57 -8.00
N MET A 85 -0.04 -11.73 -7.00
CA MET A 85 -0.71 -10.62 -6.32
C MET A 85 -0.92 -10.88 -4.82
N VAL A 86 -0.46 -9.95 -3.97
CA VAL A 86 -0.55 -10.05 -2.50
C VAL A 86 -1.98 -10.27 -2.01
N ARG A 87 -2.97 -9.58 -2.59
CA ARG A 87 -4.37 -9.73 -2.16
C ARG A 87 -4.91 -11.16 -2.32
N LEU A 88 -4.39 -11.93 -3.26
CA LEU A 88 -4.87 -13.29 -3.54
C LEU A 88 -4.32 -14.32 -2.54
N MET A 89 -3.40 -13.91 -1.66
CA MET A 89 -3.00 -14.67 -0.46
C MET A 89 -4.21 -15.15 0.35
N LEU A 90 -5.21 -14.29 0.52
CA LEU A 90 -6.45 -14.62 1.25
C LEU A 90 -7.18 -15.83 0.66
N THR A 91 -7.13 -16.00 -0.67
CA THR A 91 -7.76 -17.14 -1.35
C THR A 91 -6.92 -18.41 -1.25
N LEU A 92 -5.59 -18.30 -1.14
CA LEU A 92 -4.71 -19.45 -0.95
C LEU A 92 -4.85 -20.06 0.46
N THR A 93 -5.05 -19.23 1.48
CA THR A 93 -5.02 -19.66 2.90
C THR A 93 -5.93 -20.86 3.22
N PRO A 94 -7.21 -20.93 2.80
CA PRO A 94 -8.06 -22.09 3.08
C PRO A 94 -7.51 -23.40 2.52
N CYS A 95 -6.93 -23.39 1.31
CA CYS A 95 -6.33 -24.58 0.71
C CYS A 95 -5.11 -25.05 1.49
N VAL A 96 -4.27 -24.10 1.91
CA VAL A 96 -3.06 -24.36 2.69
C VAL A 96 -3.40 -24.99 4.04
N VAL A 97 -4.42 -24.47 4.73
CA VAL A 97 -4.88 -25.02 6.02
C VAL A 97 -5.37 -26.45 5.85
N VAL A 98 -6.18 -26.74 4.82
CA VAL A 98 -6.69 -28.11 4.58
C VAL A 98 -5.56 -29.08 4.25
N ALA A 99 -4.66 -28.72 3.33
CA ALA A 99 -3.54 -29.59 2.96
C ALA A 99 -2.59 -29.83 4.15
N ALA A 100 -2.26 -28.77 4.90
CA ALA A 100 -1.43 -28.88 6.09
C ALA A 100 -2.11 -29.72 7.20
N ALA A 101 -3.43 -29.62 7.34
CA ALA A 101 -4.20 -30.45 8.27
C ALA A 101 -4.13 -31.93 7.88
N VAL A 102 -4.29 -32.28 6.59
CA VAL A 102 -4.15 -33.67 6.10
C VAL A 102 -2.74 -34.22 6.36
N ALA A 103 -1.70 -33.40 6.13
CA ALA A 103 -0.32 -33.81 6.43
C ALA A 103 -0.10 -34.02 7.94
N THR A 104 -0.62 -33.10 8.75
CA THR A 104 -0.45 -33.17 10.20
C THR A 104 -1.25 -34.33 10.79
N SER A 105 -2.47 -34.60 10.31
CA SER A 105 -3.29 -35.71 10.78
C SER A 105 -2.65 -37.06 10.46
N GLU A 106 -2.14 -37.26 9.24
CA GLU A 106 -1.43 -38.50 8.89
C GLU A 106 -0.19 -38.72 9.78
N ILE A 107 0.56 -37.66 10.09
CA ILE A 107 1.69 -37.76 11.02
C ILE A 107 1.21 -38.14 12.41
N LEU A 108 0.18 -37.48 12.93
CA LEU A 108 -0.35 -37.78 14.25
C LEU A 108 -0.95 -39.18 14.34
N ASP A 109 -1.70 -39.63 13.33
CA ASP A 109 -2.31 -40.96 13.27
C ASP A 109 -1.24 -42.07 13.28
N ASN A 110 -0.15 -41.90 12.53
CA ASN A 110 0.94 -42.89 12.47
C ASN A 110 1.81 -42.92 13.74
N TYR A 111 1.99 -41.79 14.43
CA TYR A 111 2.91 -41.68 15.57
C TYR A 111 2.23 -41.65 16.95
N LEU A 112 0.92 -41.42 17.05
CA LEU A 112 0.14 -41.51 18.30
C LEU A 112 -0.52 -42.87 18.51
N ASP A 113 -0.42 -43.81 17.57
CA ASP A 113 -0.88 -45.17 17.81
C ASP A 113 0.11 -45.93 18.71
N PHE A 114 -0.26 -46.04 19.98
CA PHE A 114 0.47 -46.77 21.02
C PHE A 114 0.00 -48.22 21.19
N SER A 115 -1.01 -48.67 20.44
CA SER A 115 -1.65 -49.97 20.63
C SER A 115 -0.74 -51.17 20.32
N GLU A 116 0.24 -51.01 19.42
CA GLU A 116 1.20 -52.08 19.07
C GLU A 116 2.36 -52.26 20.05
N SER A 117 2.47 -51.42 21.09
CA SER A 117 3.62 -51.46 22.02
C SER A 117 3.53 -52.52 23.12
N ASP A 118 2.40 -53.24 23.24
CA ASP A 118 2.19 -54.30 24.24
C ASP A 118 2.42 -55.73 23.73
N GLU A 119 2.47 -55.99 22.40
CA GLU A 119 2.52 -57.38 21.89
C GLU A 119 3.92 -57.97 21.63
N SER A 120 5.00 -57.18 21.67
CA SER A 120 6.33 -57.69 21.26
C SER A 120 7.20 -58.29 22.38
N ARG A 121 6.61 -58.79 23.49
CA ARG A 121 7.37 -59.30 24.66
C ARG A 121 7.35 -60.81 24.92
N ILE A 122 6.86 -61.64 24.01
CA ILE A 122 6.99 -63.10 24.18
C ILE A 122 7.50 -63.75 22.89
N ARG A 123 8.82 -63.91 22.78
CA ARG A 123 9.51 -64.99 22.05
C ARG A 123 11.00 -65.01 22.46
N THR A 124 11.31 -65.87 23.43
CA THR A 124 12.67 -66.28 23.82
C THR A 124 13.29 -67.24 22.78
N PRO A 125 14.62 -67.49 22.84
CA PRO A 125 15.51 -67.55 21.68
C PRO A 125 15.87 -68.99 21.26
N GLU A 126 16.16 -69.20 19.96
CA GLU A 126 16.96 -70.34 19.53
C GLU A 126 17.99 -69.94 18.46
N GLU A 127 19.20 -70.45 18.70
CA GLU A 127 20.45 -70.25 18.01
C GLU A 127 20.43 -70.75 16.56
N LYS A 128 21.06 -70.02 15.64
CA LYS A 128 22.01 -70.63 14.69
C LYS A 128 23.19 -69.70 14.46
N ALA A 129 24.33 -70.13 15.00
CA ALA A 129 25.66 -69.68 14.66
C ALA A 129 25.96 -69.99 13.18
N GLY A 130 26.52 -68.99 12.48
CA GLY A 130 26.96 -69.10 11.09
C GLY A 130 27.90 -67.94 10.76
N ALA A 131 29.18 -68.18 10.97
CA ALA A 131 30.31 -67.25 10.88
C ALA A 131 30.34 -66.29 9.67
N PHE A 132 30.61 -65.00 9.94
CA PHE A 132 31.58 -64.22 9.17
C PHE A 132 32.31 -63.24 10.11
N LYS A 133 33.52 -63.63 10.54
CA LYS A 133 34.48 -62.77 11.24
C LYS A 133 35.26 -61.98 10.19
N ALA A 134 34.97 -60.69 10.01
CA ALA A 134 35.92 -59.70 9.49
C ALA A 134 35.40 -58.27 9.69
N PHE A 135 35.70 -57.67 10.84
CA PHE A 135 36.27 -56.32 11.02
C PHE A 135 36.08 -55.88 12.48
N LYS A 136 37.19 -55.79 13.21
CA LYS A 136 37.25 -55.38 14.61
C LYS A 136 37.76 -53.94 14.63
N GLY A 137 36.84 -52.98 14.71
CA GLY A 137 37.17 -51.56 14.84
C GLY A 137 35.89 -50.72 14.83
N LEU A 138 35.57 -50.10 15.97
CA LEU A 138 34.36 -49.31 16.29
C LEU A 138 33.06 -50.11 16.44
N SER A 139 32.96 -50.78 17.60
CA SER A 139 31.69 -50.98 18.27
C SER A 139 31.13 -49.63 18.74
N LEU A 140 30.28 -49.02 17.92
CA LEU A 140 29.16 -48.19 18.38
C LEU A 140 27.90 -48.81 17.74
N SER A 141 27.52 -49.99 18.24
CA SER A 141 26.15 -50.46 18.11
C SER A 141 25.26 -49.48 18.88
N ALA A 142 24.89 -48.38 18.23
CA ALA A 142 23.66 -47.70 18.58
C ALA A 142 22.56 -48.75 18.39
N PRO A 143 21.73 -49.06 19.40
CA PRO A 143 20.58 -49.91 19.16
C PRO A 143 19.78 -49.25 18.05
N TYR A 144 19.46 -49.99 16.99
CA TYR A 144 18.54 -49.53 15.96
C TYR A 144 17.20 -49.25 16.65
N TYR A 145 17.02 -48.02 17.13
CA TYR A 145 15.71 -47.50 17.50
C TYR A 145 14.95 -47.43 16.18
N GLY A 146 14.20 -48.48 15.86
CA GLY A 146 13.32 -48.49 14.71
C GLY A 146 12.39 -47.27 14.77
N ILE A 147 11.94 -46.81 13.60
CA ILE A 147 11.00 -45.69 13.44
C ILE A 147 9.71 -45.92 14.27
N ALA A 148 9.42 -47.18 14.63
CA ALA A 148 8.29 -47.60 15.47
C ALA A 148 8.60 -47.68 16.99
N SER A 149 9.83 -47.37 17.44
CA SER A 149 10.16 -47.44 18.86
C SER A 149 9.42 -46.35 19.65
N PHE A 150 8.93 -46.71 20.85
CA PHE A 150 8.21 -45.81 21.75
C PHE A 150 8.88 -44.42 21.94
N PRO A 151 10.22 -44.30 22.18
CA PRO A 151 10.86 -42.99 22.30
C PRO A 151 10.88 -42.19 20.99
N ALA A 152 10.95 -42.85 19.82
CA ALA A 152 10.91 -42.17 18.53
C ALA A 152 9.50 -41.63 18.22
N LYS A 153 8.45 -42.42 18.48
CA LYS A 153 7.06 -42.00 18.37
C LYS A 153 6.74 -40.80 19.26
N LEU A 154 7.14 -40.88 20.54
CA LEU A 154 6.96 -39.78 21.50
C LEU A 154 7.77 -38.53 21.09
N GLY A 155 8.97 -38.70 20.56
CA GLY A 155 9.81 -37.60 20.07
C GLY A 155 9.15 -36.85 18.91
N VAL A 156 8.63 -37.56 17.90
CA VAL A 156 7.96 -36.93 16.75
C VAL A 156 6.68 -36.22 17.19
N ALA A 157 5.84 -36.87 18.00
CA ALA A 157 4.61 -36.26 18.53
C ALA A 157 4.91 -35.01 19.38
N GLY A 158 5.96 -35.06 20.20
CA GLY A 158 6.42 -33.91 20.99
C GLY A 158 6.89 -32.74 20.13
N VAL A 159 7.68 -32.99 19.10
CA VAL A 159 8.14 -31.95 18.15
C VAL A 159 6.97 -31.29 17.42
N PHE A 160 6.01 -32.07 16.92
CA PHE A 160 4.82 -31.53 16.28
C PHE A 160 3.94 -30.72 17.25
N THR A 161 3.80 -31.17 18.50
CA THR A 161 3.11 -30.40 19.54
C THR A 161 3.79 -29.04 19.78
N VAL A 162 5.12 -28.99 19.82
CA VAL A 162 5.87 -27.74 19.94
C VAL A 162 5.62 -26.82 18.74
N TYR A 163 5.60 -27.35 17.50
CA TYR A 163 5.26 -26.56 16.32
C TYR A 163 3.84 -25.97 16.39
N LEU A 164 2.85 -26.73 16.85
CA LEU A 164 1.49 -26.24 17.03
C LEU A 164 1.42 -25.08 18.05
N VAL A 165 2.14 -25.19 19.17
CA VAL A 165 2.22 -24.11 20.18
C VAL A 165 2.92 -22.88 19.60
N LEU A 166 4.02 -23.06 18.86
CA LEU A 166 4.72 -21.97 18.18
C LEU A 166 3.84 -21.28 17.12
N PHE A 167 3.00 -22.03 16.41
CA PHE A 167 2.06 -21.47 15.44
C PHE A 167 1.01 -20.57 16.10
N VAL A 168 0.47 -20.97 17.25
CA VAL A 168 -0.48 -20.14 18.02
C VAL A 168 0.21 -18.87 18.52
N TYR A 169 1.43 -19.00 19.06
CA TYR A 169 2.19 -17.84 19.53
C TYR A 169 2.50 -16.86 18.39
N HIS A 170 3.01 -17.36 17.27
CA HIS A 170 3.29 -16.56 16.07
C HIS A 170 2.03 -15.85 15.56
N SER A 171 0.94 -16.59 15.38
CA SER A 171 -0.33 -16.04 14.87
C SER A 171 -0.88 -14.93 15.78
N THR A 172 -0.79 -15.12 17.10
CA THR A 172 -1.20 -14.13 18.10
C THR A 172 -0.31 -12.88 18.05
N TRP A 173 1.01 -13.08 17.99
CA TRP A 173 1.98 -11.98 17.93
C TRP A 173 1.85 -11.16 16.64
N VAL A 174 1.74 -11.82 15.48
CA VAL A 174 1.55 -11.18 14.18
C VAL A 174 0.24 -10.38 14.15
N THR A 175 -0.86 -10.99 14.62
CA THR A 175 -2.16 -10.31 14.67
C THR A 175 -2.10 -9.06 15.55
N SER A 176 -1.50 -9.17 16.73
CA SER A 176 -1.39 -8.06 17.70
C SER A 176 -0.41 -6.96 17.28
N SER A 177 0.63 -7.29 16.51
CA SER A 177 1.73 -6.35 16.23
C SER A 177 1.63 -5.71 14.85
N ALA A 178 1.10 -6.42 13.85
CA ALA A 178 1.12 -5.98 12.46
C ALA A 178 -0.28 -5.64 11.92
N TYR A 179 -1.27 -6.51 12.13
CA TYR A 179 -2.59 -6.32 11.51
C TYR A 179 -3.56 -5.47 12.34
N SER A 180 -3.43 -5.45 13.66
CA SER A 180 -4.30 -4.64 14.54
C SER A 180 -3.81 -3.18 14.66
N SER A 181 -3.80 -2.44 13.56
CA SER A 181 -3.44 -1.02 13.53
C SER A 181 -4.49 -0.18 12.80
N PRO A 182 -5.14 0.81 13.45
CA PRO A 182 -6.11 1.67 12.79
C PRO A 182 -5.42 2.64 11.82
N SER A 183 -5.99 2.83 10.62
CA SER A 183 -5.45 3.76 9.62
C SER A 183 -5.98 5.20 9.73
N VAL A 184 -7.05 5.41 10.51
CA VAL A 184 -7.65 6.75 10.72
C VAL A 184 -6.95 7.51 11.84
N VAL A 185 -6.60 6.79 12.90
CA VAL A 185 -5.94 7.33 14.09
C VAL A 185 -4.51 6.83 14.08
N LEU A 186 -3.55 7.74 14.07
CA LEU A 186 -2.13 7.37 14.01
C LEU A 186 -1.59 7.28 15.43
N ALA A 187 -1.01 6.14 15.78
CA ALA A 187 -0.33 5.97 17.07
C ALA A 187 1.18 6.18 16.88
N SER A 188 1.74 7.17 17.58
CA SER A 188 3.19 7.34 17.71
C SER A 188 3.64 6.92 19.11
N ARG A 189 4.87 6.45 19.24
CA ARG A 189 5.48 6.14 20.54
C ARG A 189 6.50 7.22 20.86
N LEU A 190 6.32 7.87 22.01
CA LEU A 190 7.27 8.82 22.56
C LEU A 190 8.53 8.08 23.08
N PRO A 191 9.67 8.78 23.26
CA PRO A 191 10.90 8.17 23.79
C PRO A 191 10.75 7.54 25.19
N ASP A 192 9.74 7.96 25.95
CA ASP A 192 9.39 7.42 27.26
C ASP A 192 8.53 6.14 27.19
N GLY A 193 8.17 5.69 25.98
CA GLY A 193 7.32 4.52 25.74
C GLY A 193 5.82 4.79 25.83
N SER A 194 5.40 6.01 26.17
CA SER A 194 3.99 6.39 26.16
C SER A 194 3.44 6.47 24.73
N GLN A 195 2.16 6.15 24.56
CA GLN A 195 1.48 6.25 23.27
C GLN A 195 0.92 7.67 23.10
N TRP A 196 1.37 8.36 22.05
CA TRP A 196 0.78 9.61 21.60
C TRP A 196 -0.15 9.33 20.43
N ILE A 197 -1.41 9.67 20.60
CA ILE A 197 -2.45 9.44 19.60
C ILE A 197 -2.63 10.71 18.79
N ILE A 198 -2.45 10.60 17.47
CA ILE A 198 -2.61 11.70 16.52
C ILE A 198 -3.90 11.46 15.74
N ASP A 199 -4.78 12.45 15.78
CA ASP A 199 -6.15 12.34 15.27
C ASP A 199 -6.55 13.45 14.27
N ASP A 200 -5.56 13.93 13.53
CA ASP A 200 -5.71 15.00 12.55
C ASP A 200 -6.76 14.68 11.46
N TYR A 201 -6.90 13.41 11.06
CA TYR A 201 -7.90 13.03 10.04
C TYR A 201 -9.33 13.29 10.53
N ARG A 202 -9.69 12.84 11.74
CA ARG A 202 -11.05 13.06 12.27
C ARG A 202 -11.27 14.53 12.57
N GLU A 203 -10.26 15.24 13.08
CA GLU A 203 -10.29 16.68 13.31
C GLU A 203 -10.63 17.44 12.01
N ALA A 204 -9.87 17.21 10.94
CA ALA A 204 -10.08 17.86 9.65
C ALA A 204 -11.44 17.54 9.04
N TYR A 205 -11.84 16.26 9.05
CA TYR A 205 -13.15 15.86 8.52
C TYR A 205 -14.30 16.43 9.34
N TYR A 206 -14.14 16.55 10.67
CA TYR A 206 -15.15 17.15 11.52
C TYR A 206 -15.27 18.67 11.31
N TRP A 207 -14.14 19.37 11.15
CA TRP A 207 -14.13 20.78 10.74
C TRP A 207 -14.85 20.97 9.41
N LEU A 208 -14.52 20.14 8.41
CA LEU A 208 -15.17 20.18 7.11
C LEU A 208 -16.69 19.97 7.23
N ARG A 209 -17.11 19.06 8.12
CA ARG A 209 -18.52 18.79 8.36
C ARG A 209 -19.28 19.96 8.96
N LYS A 210 -18.69 20.68 9.91
CA LYS A 210 -19.36 21.71 10.73
C LYS A 210 -19.19 23.14 10.20
N ASN A 211 -18.09 23.42 9.50
CA ASN A 211 -17.68 24.79 9.16
C ASN A 211 -17.83 25.12 7.68
N THR A 212 -18.24 24.17 6.83
CA THR A 212 -18.46 24.40 5.40
C THR A 212 -19.94 24.22 5.01
N PRO A 213 -20.41 24.84 3.91
CA PRO A 213 -21.75 24.61 3.38
C PRO A 213 -22.02 23.12 3.11
N ARG A 214 -23.29 22.70 3.22
CA ARG A 214 -23.66 21.29 3.02
C ARG A 214 -23.41 20.80 1.61
N ASP A 215 -23.53 21.68 0.63
CA ASP A 215 -23.34 21.45 -0.79
C ASP A 215 -21.89 21.70 -1.26
N ALA A 216 -20.97 22.00 -0.34
CA ALA A 216 -19.58 22.23 -0.68
C ALA A 216 -18.95 20.98 -1.30
N ARG A 217 -18.29 21.18 -2.45
CA ARG A 217 -17.62 20.13 -3.21
C ARG A 217 -16.13 20.11 -2.90
N ILE A 218 -15.67 18.93 -2.51
CA ILE A 218 -14.30 18.71 -2.02
C ILE A 218 -13.51 17.95 -3.08
N MET A 219 -12.37 18.50 -3.48
CA MET A 219 -11.39 17.80 -4.30
C MET A 219 -10.28 17.24 -3.42
N SER A 220 -10.02 15.95 -3.54
CA SER A 220 -8.92 15.24 -2.89
C SER A 220 -8.37 14.17 -3.83
N TRP A 221 -7.28 13.51 -3.46
CA TRP A 221 -6.90 12.25 -4.11
C TRP A 221 -7.97 11.16 -3.86
N TRP A 222 -8.04 10.17 -4.75
CA TRP A 222 -9.12 9.17 -4.78
C TRP A 222 -9.13 8.25 -3.55
N ASP A 223 -7.96 8.02 -2.93
CA ASP A 223 -7.80 7.22 -1.71
C ASP A 223 -8.77 7.68 -0.59
N TYR A 224 -8.93 8.99 -0.44
CA TYR A 224 -9.64 9.62 0.68
C TYR A 224 -11.15 9.80 0.43
N GLY A 225 -11.64 9.50 -0.78
CA GLY A 225 -13.02 9.84 -1.18
C GLY A 225 -14.08 9.26 -0.25
N TYR A 226 -13.97 7.97 0.12
CA TYR A 226 -14.91 7.35 1.06
C TYR A 226 -14.81 7.92 2.48
N GLN A 227 -13.63 8.31 2.93
CA GLN A 227 -13.44 8.88 4.27
C GLN A 227 -14.08 10.27 4.37
N ILE A 228 -13.89 11.11 3.35
CA ILE A 228 -14.50 12.44 3.29
C ILE A 228 -16.03 12.34 3.20
N ALA A 229 -16.55 11.45 2.36
CA ALA A 229 -17.99 11.25 2.24
C ALA A 229 -18.59 10.70 3.55
N GLY A 230 -17.95 9.71 4.19
CA GLY A 230 -18.45 9.07 5.40
C GLY A 230 -18.32 9.92 6.67
N MET A 231 -17.16 10.53 6.91
CA MET A 231 -16.88 11.30 8.14
C MET A 231 -17.19 12.79 7.97
N GLY A 232 -16.82 13.35 6.82
CA GLY A 232 -17.01 14.77 6.49
C GLY A 232 -18.43 15.11 6.03
N ASP A 233 -19.20 14.12 5.55
CA ASP A 233 -20.58 14.31 5.07
C ASP A 233 -20.62 15.41 4.00
N LYS A 234 -19.75 15.26 2.99
CA LYS A 234 -19.54 16.18 1.87
C LYS A 234 -19.44 15.46 0.54
N VAL A 235 -19.75 16.19 -0.53
CA VAL A 235 -19.63 15.70 -1.90
C VAL A 235 -18.17 15.69 -2.32
N THR A 236 -17.67 14.55 -2.79
CA THR A 236 -16.30 14.41 -3.33
C THR A 236 -16.33 14.33 -4.84
N LEU A 237 -15.29 14.88 -5.48
CA LEU A 237 -15.16 14.85 -6.94
C LEU A 237 -14.73 13.47 -7.47
N VAL A 238 -13.84 12.79 -6.74
CA VAL A 238 -13.33 11.45 -7.07
C VAL A 238 -13.48 10.52 -5.87
N ASP A 239 -13.60 9.22 -6.15
CA ASP A 239 -13.82 8.18 -5.15
C ASP A 239 -12.86 6.99 -5.31
N ASN A 240 -12.87 6.10 -4.32
CA ASN A 240 -12.00 4.95 -4.25
C ASN A 240 -12.49 3.77 -5.13
N ASN A 241 -13.65 3.90 -5.80
CA ASN A 241 -14.14 2.87 -6.72
C ASN A 241 -13.38 2.88 -8.05
N THR A 242 -12.89 4.04 -8.49
CA THR A 242 -12.02 4.21 -9.67
C THR A 242 -12.61 3.71 -11.00
N TRP A 243 -13.92 3.87 -11.21
CA TRP A 243 -14.58 3.40 -12.44
C TRP A 243 -14.36 4.34 -13.64
N ASN A 244 -14.10 5.63 -13.41
CA ASN A 244 -13.85 6.63 -14.45
C ASN A 244 -12.43 7.20 -14.36
N ASN A 245 -11.51 6.61 -15.13
CA ASN A 245 -10.11 6.99 -15.15
C ASN A 245 -9.87 8.43 -15.61
N THR A 246 -10.67 8.93 -16.56
CA THR A 246 -10.54 10.30 -17.07
C THR A 246 -10.78 11.33 -15.98
N HIS A 247 -11.76 11.07 -15.10
CA HIS A 247 -12.06 11.96 -13.99
C HIS A 247 -10.91 12.04 -12.97
N ILE A 248 -10.33 10.89 -12.62
CA ILE A 248 -9.17 10.82 -11.72
C ILE A 248 -7.96 11.51 -12.34
N ALA A 249 -7.73 11.29 -13.62
CA ALA A 249 -6.65 11.94 -14.33
C ALA A 249 -6.84 13.47 -14.37
N THR A 250 -8.07 13.99 -14.49
CA THR A 250 -8.33 15.43 -14.40
C THR A 250 -7.94 16.00 -13.04
N VAL A 251 -8.21 15.26 -11.95
CA VAL A 251 -7.75 15.62 -10.60
C VAL A 251 -6.22 15.58 -10.52
N GLY A 252 -5.58 14.52 -11.04
CA GLY A 252 -4.12 14.41 -11.09
C GLY A 252 -3.47 15.53 -11.90
N LYS A 253 -4.08 15.95 -13.01
CA LYS A 253 -3.65 17.08 -13.83
C LYS A 253 -3.75 18.40 -13.06
N ALA A 254 -4.87 18.66 -12.39
CA ALA A 254 -5.02 19.87 -11.58
C ALA A 254 -4.00 19.93 -10.43
N MET A 255 -3.69 18.78 -9.80
CA MET A 255 -2.70 18.71 -8.72
C MET A 255 -1.24 18.86 -9.21
N SER A 256 -0.94 18.43 -10.45
CA SER A 256 0.43 18.41 -11.00
C SER A 256 0.80 19.63 -11.84
N THR A 257 -0.16 20.45 -12.25
CA THR A 257 0.08 21.64 -13.07
C THR A 257 0.19 22.93 -12.23
N SER A 258 0.54 24.04 -12.87
CA SER A 258 0.60 25.35 -12.22
C SER A 258 -0.80 25.87 -11.87
N GLU A 259 -0.88 26.78 -10.90
CA GLU A 259 -2.13 27.42 -10.47
C GLU A 259 -2.94 28.03 -11.62
N GLU A 260 -2.27 28.62 -12.63
CA GLU A 260 -2.94 29.22 -13.80
C GLU A 260 -3.71 28.19 -14.62
N THR A 261 -3.20 26.96 -14.70
CA THR A 261 -3.81 25.86 -15.45
C THR A 261 -4.80 25.09 -14.58
N ALA A 262 -4.47 24.91 -13.29
CA ALA A 262 -5.29 24.18 -12.35
C ALA A 262 -6.58 24.94 -11.98
N TYR A 263 -6.53 26.26 -11.82
CA TYR A 263 -7.68 27.05 -11.38
C TYR A 263 -8.89 26.98 -12.33
N PRO A 264 -8.75 27.08 -13.67
CA PRO A 264 -9.84 26.82 -14.60
C PRO A 264 -10.45 25.42 -14.46
N ILE A 265 -9.63 24.40 -14.16
CA ILE A 265 -10.11 23.02 -13.94
C ILE A 265 -10.94 22.97 -12.66
N LEU A 266 -10.43 23.53 -11.56
CA LEU A 266 -11.14 23.63 -10.27
C LEU A 266 -12.52 24.29 -10.45
N ARG A 267 -12.57 25.42 -11.16
CA ARG A 267 -13.83 26.14 -11.43
C ARG A 267 -14.76 25.39 -12.38
N LYS A 268 -14.25 24.69 -13.40
CA LYS A 268 -15.09 23.91 -14.33
C LYS A 268 -15.80 22.74 -13.63
N HIS A 269 -15.21 22.24 -12.56
CA HIS A 269 -15.77 21.17 -11.72
C HIS A 269 -16.46 21.71 -10.45
N ASP A 270 -16.69 23.02 -10.37
CA ASP A 270 -17.31 23.72 -9.25
C ASP A 270 -16.69 23.37 -7.88
N VAL A 271 -15.37 23.15 -7.81
CA VAL A 271 -14.68 22.79 -6.57
C VAL A 271 -14.62 24.00 -5.63
N ASP A 272 -15.09 23.81 -4.39
CA ASP A 272 -15.09 24.84 -3.35
C ASP A 272 -13.87 24.71 -2.42
N TYR A 273 -13.50 23.47 -2.07
CA TYR A 273 -12.37 23.18 -1.21
C TYR A 273 -11.47 22.08 -1.79
N VAL A 274 -10.18 22.20 -1.53
CA VAL A 274 -9.16 21.22 -1.88
C VAL A 274 -8.52 20.69 -0.60
N LEU A 275 -8.48 19.38 -0.44
CA LEU A 275 -7.86 18.70 0.69
C LEU A 275 -6.58 17.99 0.24
N VAL A 276 -5.48 18.25 0.96
CA VAL A 276 -4.20 17.57 0.78
C VAL A 276 -3.67 17.02 2.09
N VAL A 277 -3.01 15.87 2.02
CA VAL A 277 -2.34 15.24 3.17
C VAL A 277 -0.84 15.53 3.10
N PHE A 278 -0.31 16.15 4.14
CA PHE A 278 1.08 16.56 4.25
C PHE A 278 1.75 15.94 5.48
N GLY A 279 2.73 15.06 5.28
CA GLY A 279 3.38 14.33 6.36
C GLY A 279 4.71 14.92 6.83
N GLY A 280 5.16 16.02 6.24
CA GLY A 280 6.54 16.50 6.37
C GLY A 280 6.97 16.93 7.78
N LEU A 281 6.02 17.37 8.62
CA LEU A 281 6.32 17.82 9.98
C LEU A 281 6.60 16.65 10.94
N LEU A 282 5.75 15.62 10.93
CA LEU A 282 5.86 14.47 11.83
C LEU A 282 6.68 13.31 11.25
N GLY A 283 6.85 13.25 9.93
CA GLY A 283 7.46 12.09 9.26
C GLY A 283 6.43 11.04 8.84
N TYR A 284 5.21 11.44 8.49
CA TYR A 284 4.19 10.51 7.99
C TYR A 284 4.44 10.18 6.51
N SER A 285 4.84 8.93 6.23
CA SER A 285 5.21 8.50 4.88
C SER A 285 4.04 8.38 3.90
N GLY A 286 2.81 8.25 4.40
CA GLY A 286 1.59 8.11 3.59
C GLY A 286 1.03 9.42 3.02
N ASP A 287 1.89 10.43 2.84
CA ASP A 287 1.50 11.76 2.38
C ASP A 287 1.32 11.85 0.85
N ASP A 288 0.66 12.93 0.39
CA ASP A 288 0.35 13.10 -1.02
C ASP A 288 1.59 13.40 -1.87
N ILE A 289 2.67 13.91 -1.29
CA ILE A 289 3.91 14.19 -2.02
C ILE A 289 4.65 12.89 -2.39
N ASN A 290 4.53 11.80 -1.61
CA ASN A 290 5.06 10.49 -1.99
C ASN A 290 4.19 9.81 -3.06
N LYS A 291 2.88 10.05 -3.03
CA LYS A 291 1.94 9.54 -4.04
C LYS A 291 1.92 10.41 -5.30
N PHE A 292 2.49 11.60 -5.26
CA PHE A 292 2.40 12.61 -6.31
C PHE A 292 2.82 12.10 -7.69
N LEU A 293 3.87 11.26 -7.76
CA LEU A 293 4.33 10.71 -9.02
C LEU A 293 3.28 9.80 -9.69
N TRP A 294 2.43 9.14 -8.92
CA TRP A 294 1.28 8.40 -9.47
C TRP A 294 0.23 9.35 -10.05
N MET A 295 -0.01 10.50 -9.41
CA MET A 295 -0.90 11.53 -9.95
C MET A 295 -0.41 12.03 -11.31
N VAL A 296 0.90 12.25 -11.43
CA VAL A 296 1.57 12.67 -12.68
C VAL A 296 1.45 11.59 -13.75
N ARG A 297 1.76 10.32 -13.45
CA ARG A 297 1.66 9.20 -14.40
C ARG A 297 0.24 8.98 -14.93
N ILE A 298 -0.76 9.09 -14.04
CA ILE A 298 -2.17 8.94 -14.42
C ILE A 298 -2.61 10.10 -15.32
N ALA A 299 -2.15 11.32 -15.03
CA ALA A 299 -2.43 12.50 -15.85
C ALA A 299 -1.72 12.45 -17.22
N GLU A 300 -0.45 12.05 -17.26
CA GLU A 300 0.34 11.90 -18.49
C GLU A 300 -0.27 10.87 -19.45
N GLY A 301 -0.86 9.79 -18.92
CA GLY A 301 -1.54 8.78 -19.74
C GLY A 301 -2.71 9.31 -20.56
N ILE A 302 -3.32 10.43 -20.18
CA ILE A 302 -4.45 11.06 -20.90
C ILE A 302 -4.04 12.37 -21.58
N TRP A 303 -3.19 13.20 -20.93
CA TRP A 303 -2.69 14.47 -21.47
C TRP A 303 -1.16 14.48 -21.56
N PRO A 304 -0.55 13.69 -22.46
CA PRO A 304 0.90 13.56 -22.58
C PRO A 304 1.60 14.85 -23.03
N ASP A 305 0.88 15.75 -23.69
CA ASP A 305 1.44 17.03 -24.16
C ASP A 305 1.54 18.08 -23.05
N GLU A 306 0.71 17.96 -22.00
CA GLU A 306 0.62 18.95 -20.92
C GLU A 306 1.38 18.52 -19.67
N VAL A 307 1.32 17.24 -19.30
CA VAL A 307 1.97 16.69 -18.10
C VAL A 307 2.94 15.60 -18.54
N LYS A 308 4.22 15.74 -18.15
CA LYS A 308 5.29 14.79 -18.46
C LYS A 308 6.06 14.44 -17.20
N GLU A 309 6.16 13.16 -16.87
CA GLU A 309 6.84 12.68 -15.66
C GLU A 309 8.30 13.16 -15.59
N ARG A 310 9.02 13.16 -16.72
CA ARG A 310 10.43 13.57 -16.80
C ARG A 310 10.67 15.01 -16.30
N ASN A 311 9.68 15.91 -16.41
CA ASN A 311 9.84 17.31 -16.03
C ASN A 311 9.85 17.53 -14.50
N PHE A 312 9.45 16.52 -13.71
CA PHE A 312 9.48 16.55 -12.25
C PHE A 312 10.80 16.03 -11.65
N PHE A 313 11.65 15.42 -12.48
CA PHE A 313 12.97 14.95 -12.07
C PHE A 313 14.06 15.98 -12.39
N THR A 314 15.07 16.07 -11.53
CA THR A 314 16.27 16.88 -11.82
C THR A 314 16.96 16.36 -13.10
N PRO A 315 17.88 17.14 -13.72
CA PRO A 315 18.65 16.66 -14.87
C PRO A 315 19.37 15.32 -14.61
N ARG A 316 19.75 15.06 -13.35
CA ARG A 316 20.35 13.81 -12.88
C ARG A 316 19.36 12.65 -12.70
N GLY A 317 18.06 12.91 -12.76
CA GLY A 317 17.01 11.92 -12.56
C GLY A 317 16.55 11.76 -11.12
N GLU A 318 16.88 12.70 -10.23
CA GLU A 318 16.52 12.62 -8.81
C GLU A 318 15.16 13.30 -8.56
N TYR A 319 14.36 12.73 -7.65
CA TYR A 319 13.11 13.33 -7.18
C TYR A 319 13.40 14.15 -5.91
N LYS A 320 13.35 15.48 -6.06
CA LYS A 320 13.72 16.42 -5.01
C LYS A 320 12.64 17.46 -4.75
N VAL A 321 12.56 17.90 -3.51
CA VAL A 321 11.68 18.96 -2.97
C VAL A 321 12.49 20.11 -2.35
N ASP A 322 13.82 20.00 -2.34
CA ASP A 322 14.74 21.02 -1.85
C ASP A 322 14.91 22.19 -2.85
N SER A 323 15.91 23.05 -2.61
CA SER A 323 16.26 24.14 -3.53
C SER A 323 16.67 23.67 -4.93
N GLU A 324 17.10 22.42 -5.10
CA GLU A 324 17.47 21.81 -6.39
C GLU A 324 16.27 21.17 -7.11
N ALA A 325 15.08 21.18 -6.50
CA ALA A 325 13.85 20.76 -7.16
C ALA A 325 13.61 21.53 -8.47
N THR A 326 13.04 20.85 -9.47
CA THR A 326 12.74 21.46 -10.76
C THR A 326 11.74 22.58 -10.63
N GLU A 327 11.79 23.54 -11.56
CA GLU A 327 10.80 24.63 -11.58
C GLU A 327 9.38 24.08 -11.76
N THR A 328 9.20 23.02 -12.56
CA THR A 328 7.92 22.33 -12.71
C THR A 328 7.39 21.80 -11.38
N MET A 329 8.25 21.20 -10.56
CA MET A 329 7.86 20.72 -9.23
C MET A 329 7.47 21.88 -8.32
N LYS A 330 8.29 22.93 -8.24
CA LYS A 330 8.04 24.12 -7.40
C LYS A 330 6.78 24.89 -7.80
N GLN A 331 6.46 24.90 -9.09
CA GLN A 331 5.25 25.57 -9.60
C GLN A 331 4.00 24.70 -9.54
N SER A 332 4.13 23.39 -9.29
CA SER A 332 2.98 22.49 -9.19
C SER A 332 2.05 22.90 -8.04
N LEU A 333 0.74 22.78 -8.26
CA LEU A 333 -0.25 23.10 -7.25
C LEU A 333 -0.04 22.30 -5.97
N MET A 334 0.25 20.99 -6.10
CA MET A 334 0.52 20.10 -4.97
C MET A 334 1.68 20.60 -4.12
N TYR A 335 2.84 20.92 -4.71
CA TYR A 335 3.99 21.42 -3.97
C TYR A 335 3.67 22.72 -3.23
N LYS A 336 3.03 23.67 -3.91
CA LYS A 336 2.66 24.96 -3.30
C LYS A 336 1.66 24.79 -2.15
N MET A 337 0.67 23.92 -2.29
CA MET A 337 -0.29 23.62 -1.23
C MET A 337 0.43 22.94 -0.05
N SER A 338 1.15 21.85 -0.26
CA SER A 338 1.78 21.11 0.84
C SER A 338 2.80 21.95 1.62
N TYR A 339 3.63 22.75 0.96
CA TYR A 339 4.69 23.53 1.61
C TYR A 339 4.31 25.00 1.91
N HIS A 340 3.05 25.40 1.73
CA HIS A 340 2.60 26.76 2.05
C HIS A 340 2.91 27.12 3.51
N ARG A 341 3.68 28.19 3.75
CA ARG A 341 4.11 28.67 5.08
C ARG A 341 4.86 27.64 5.93
N PHE A 342 5.31 26.53 5.36
CA PHE A 342 6.02 25.49 6.11
C PHE A 342 7.38 25.97 6.62
N ALA A 343 8.09 26.78 5.83
CA ALA A 343 9.39 27.31 6.23
C ALA A 343 9.31 28.32 7.39
N GLU A 344 8.14 28.93 7.63
CA GLU A 344 7.91 29.88 8.74
C GLU A 344 7.84 29.20 10.11
N LEU A 345 7.59 27.89 10.17
CA LEU A 345 7.53 27.13 11.42
C LEU A 345 8.91 26.96 12.07
N PHE A 346 9.98 27.04 11.28
CA PHE A 346 11.34 26.77 11.70
C PHE A 346 12.17 28.04 11.72
N PRO A 347 13.26 28.08 12.50
CA PRO A 347 14.28 29.11 12.32
C PRO A 347 14.78 29.14 10.86
N PRO A 348 15.16 30.31 10.33
CA PRO A 348 15.62 30.44 8.95
C PRO A 348 16.74 29.44 8.62
N GLY A 349 16.57 28.69 7.52
CA GLY A 349 17.53 27.68 7.04
C GLY A 349 17.38 26.30 7.65
N GLN A 350 16.42 26.09 8.56
CA GLN A 350 16.25 24.83 9.30
C GLN A 350 14.94 24.11 9.00
N ALA A 351 14.16 24.57 8.01
CA ALA A 351 12.93 23.92 7.61
C ALA A 351 13.24 22.57 6.95
N GLN A 352 13.06 21.48 7.69
CA GLN A 352 13.35 20.13 7.21
C GLN A 352 12.07 19.32 7.06
N ASP A 353 11.89 18.73 5.87
CA ASP A 353 10.89 17.69 5.67
C ASP A 353 11.42 16.37 6.26
N ARG A 354 10.77 15.90 7.33
CA ARG A 354 11.18 14.69 8.06
C ARG A 354 10.96 13.40 7.27
N VAL A 355 10.01 13.37 6.33
CA VAL A 355 9.74 12.18 5.50
C VAL A 355 10.86 11.98 4.49
N ARG A 356 11.32 13.08 3.87
CA ARG A 356 12.28 13.06 2.76
C ARG A 356 13.71 13.33 3.20
N GLY A 357 13.91 13.82 4.42
CA GLY A 357 15.21 14.23 4.95
C GLY A 357 15.81 15.43 4.21
N GLN A 358 14.99 16.21 3.50
CA GLN A 358 15.42 17.33 2.66
C GLN A 358 15.13 18.68 3.34
N VAL A 359 16.04 19.64 3.15
CA VAL A 359 15.87 21.01 3.66
C VAL A 359 15.10 21.82 2.62
N ILE A 360 13.94 22.32 3.04
CA ILE A 360 13.04 23.11 2.20
C ILE A 360 13.59 24.55 2.10
N PRO A 361 13.47 25.20 0.92
CA PRO A 361 13.86 26.59 0.77
C PRO A 361 13.18 27.52 1.79
N ASN A 362 13.91 28.55 2.23
CA ASN A 362 13.40 29.54 3.19
C ASN A 362 12.25 30.37 2.63
N GLU A 363 12.19 30.56 1.30
CA GLU A 363 11.09 31.24 0.65
C GLU A 363 9.91 30.29 0.53
N SER A 364 8.87 30.54 1.34
CA SER A 364 7.64 29.76 1.28
C SER A 364 6.94 29.96 -0.06
N PRO A 365 6.45 28.89 -0.70
CA PRO A 365 5.64 29.02 -1.90
C PRO A 365 4.39 29.81 -1.57
N VAL A 366 3.94 30.63 -2.52
CA VAL A 366 2.73 31.42 -2.31
C VAL A 366 1.63 31.03 -3.29
N LEU A 367 0.42 30.97 -2.75
CA LEU A 367 -0.81 30.62 -3.44
C LEU A 367 -1.59 31.90 -3.76
N ASP A 368 -1.91 32.08 -5.04
CA ASP A 368 -2.69 33.22 -5.52
C ASP A 368 -4.16 32.87 -5.64
N THR A 369 -4.43 31.66 -6.14
CA THR A 369 -5.77 31.18 -6.52
C THR A 369 -6.51 30.46 -5.38
N LEU A 370 -5.77 30.02 -4.37
CA LEU A 370 -6.28 29.32 -3.20
C LEU A 370 -6.01 30.12 -1.93
N GLU A 371 -6.88 29.98 -0.93
CA GLU A 371 -6.68 30.49 0.42
C GLU A 371 -6.64 29.33 1.42
N GLU A 372 -5.72 29.37 2.39
CA GLU A 372 -5.66 28.37 3.46
C GLU A 372 -6.87 28.54 4.38
N ALA A 373 -7.73 27.52 4.46
CA ALA A 373 -8.97 27.57 5.24
C ALA A 373 -8.82 26.86 6.59
N TYR A 374 -8.10 25.73 6.62
CA TYR A 374 -7.81 24.98 7.84
C TYR A 374 -6.54 24.15 7.68
N THR A 375 -5.76 24.04 8.76
CA THR A 375 -4.62 23.12 8.88
C THR A 375 -4.69 22.50 10.27
N THR A 376 -4.57 21.17 10.35
CA THR A 376 -4.67 20.42 11.60
C THR A 376 -3.50 20.69 12.55
N GLU A 377 -3.64 20.30 13.82
CA GLU A 377 -2.64 20.54 14.86
C GLU A 377 -1.23 20.08 14.44
N ASN A 378 -1.10 18.88 13.88
CA ASN A 378 0.18 18.31 13.48
C ASN A 378 0.48 18.48 11.99
N TRP A 379 -0.26 19.35 11.29
CA TRP A 379 -0.13 19.65 9.87
C TRP A 379 -0.31 18.44 8.93
N ILE A 380 -0.95 17.36 9.39
CA ILE A 380 -1.20 16.17 8.55
C ILE A 380 -2.21 16.47 7.45
N VAL A 381 -3.28 17.19 7.75
CA VAL A 381 -4.33 17.50 6.77
C VAL A 381 -4.45 19.00 6.60
N ARG A 382 -4.39 19.46 5.35
CA ARG A 382 -4.53 20.87 4.98
C ARG A 382 -5.70 21.03 4.03
N ILE A 383 -6.55 22.02 4.33
CA ILE A 383 -7.76 22.33 3.57
C ILE A 383 -7.62 23.75 3.03
N TYR A 384 -7.68 23.85 1.72
CA TYR A 384 -7.65 25.10 0.98
C TYR A 384 -9.02 25.40 0.41
N LYS A 385 -9.42 26.67 0.42
CA LYS A 385 -10.62 27.14 -0.25
C LYS A 385 -10.25 27.78 -1.58
N VAL A 386 -11.03 27.48 -2.61
CA VAL A 386 -10.85 28.04 -3.94
C VAL A 386 -11.41 29.45 -3.97
N LYS A 387 -10.61 30.45 -4.36
CA LYS A 387 -11.09 31.83 -4.43
C LYS A 387 -12.07 32.01 -5.58
N ASP A 388 -13.04 32.90 -5.39
CA ASP A 388 -13.93 33.33 -6.47
C ASP A 388 -13.20 34.16 -7.52
N LEU A 389 -13.81 34.34 -8.68
CA LEU A 389 -13.27 35.23 -9.71
C LEU A 389 -13.15 36.65 -9.16
N ASP A 390 -12.05 37.33 -9.52
CA ASP A 390 -11.89 38.73 -9.15
C ASP A 390 -13.06 39.55 -9.73
N LYS A 391 -13.65 40.43 -8.92
CA LYS A 391 -14.81 41.25 -9.30
C LYS A 391 -14.51 42.16 -10.50
N LEU A 392 -13.23 42.48 -10.70
CA LEU A 392 -12.73 43.31 -11.80
C LEU A 392 -12.25 42.48 -13.01
N GLY A 393 -12.37 41.16 -12.97
CA GLY A 393 -11.97 40.26 -14.06
C GLY A 393 -10.46 40.19 -14.29
N ARG A 394 -9.63 40.54 -13.30
CA ARG A 394 -8.17 40.40 -13.37
C ARG A 394 -7.76 38.96 -13.02
N THR A 395 -6.55 38.57 -13.40
CA THR A 395 -5.96 37.32 -12.89
C THR A 395 -5.63 37.48 -11.41
N HIS A 396 -5.72 36.40 -10.64
CA HIS A 396 -5.42 36.40 -9.21
C HIS A 396 -3.99 36.85 -8.90
N GLN A 397 -3.05 36.50 -9.78
CA GLN A 397 -1.68 37.00 -9.74
C GLN A 397 -1.61 38.52 -9.92
N ASP A 398 -2.27 39.09 -10.93
CA ASP A 398 -2.28 40.54 -11.18
C ASP A 398 -2.92 41.29 -10.01
N ALA A 399 -3.99 40.74 -9.43
CA ALA A 399 -4.68 41.31 -8.26
C ALA A 399 -3.74 41.37 -7.04
N ARG A 400 -3.02 40.28 -6.75
CA ARG A 400 -2.08 40.26 -5.63
C ARG A 400 -0.85 41.13 -5.85
N GLN A 401 -0.27 41.14 -7.06
CA GLN A 401 0.87 42.04 -7.36
C GLN A 401 0.47 43.51 -7.20
N PHE A 402 -0.78 43.85 -7.50
CA PHE A 402 -1.35 45.17 -7.25
C PHE A 402 -1.45 45.48 -5.75
N GLU A 403 -1.93 44.53 -4.93
CA GLU A 403 -2.00 44.67 -3.46
C GLU A 403 -0.61 44.82 -2.83
N LEU A 404 0.40 44.13 -3.35
CA LEU A 404 1.80 44.26 -2.94
C LEU A 404 2.45 45.58 -3.41
N GLY A 405 1.70 46.48 -4.04
CA GLY A 405 2.18 47.78 -4.50
C GLY A 405 3.15 47.71 -5.69
N LYS A 406 3.28 46.55 -6.35
CA LYS A 406 4.16 46.42 -7.52
C LYS A 406 3.48 47.02 -8.74
N LYS A 407 4.10 48.06 -9.32
CA LYS A 407 3.63 48.68 -10.57
C LYS A 407 3.62 47.63 -11.68
N ARG A 408 2.47 47.45 -12.32
CA ARG A 408 2.36 46.66 -13.55
C ARG A 408 3.38 47.18 -14.55
N ARG A 409 4.36 46.35 -14.94
CA ARG A 409 5.30 46.71 -16.02
C ARG A 409 4.46 47.02 -17.25
N VAL A 410 4.51 48.26 -17.72
CA VAL A 410 3.86 48.68 -18.97
C VAL A 410 4.47 47.83 -20.08
N LYS A 411 3.77 46.77 -20.50
CA LYS A 411 4.11 46.08 -21.74
C LYS A 411 4.06 47.15 -22.83
N LYS A 412 5.19 47.38 -23.54
CA LYS A 412 5.18 48.11 -24.80
C LYS A 412 3.99 47.61 -25.60
N ARG A 413 3.19 48.55 -26.11
CA ARG A 413 1.90 48.39 -26.79
C ARG A 413 1.97 47.34 -27.91
N ASN A 414 1.92 46.06 -27.57
CA ASN A 414 1.72 44.98 -28.51
C ASN A 414 0.20 44.81 -28.66
N GLN A 415 -0.28 45.21 -29.83
CA GLN A 415 -1.58 44.93 -30.44
C GLN A 415 -2.56 44.20 -29.51
N MET A 416 -3.33 44.96 -28.73
CA MET A 416 -4.63 44.46 -28.29
C MET A 416 -5.42 44.15 -29.56
N LYS A 417 -5.67 42.86 -29.84
CA LYS A 417 -6.67 42.46 -30.82
C LYS A 417 -7.97 43.15 -30.43
N LEU A 418 -8.65 43.77 -31.40
CA LEU A 418 -9.97 44.36 -31.19
C LEU A 418 -10.85 43.36 -30.45
N ARG A 419 -11.50 43.81 -29.37
CA ARG A 419 -12.60 43.09 -28.75
C ARG A 419 -13.69 42.93 -29.81
N VAL A 420 -14.05 41.68 -30.12
CA VAL A 420 -15.27 41.34 -30.86
C VAL A 420 -16.46 41.45 -29.91
#